data_AF-A0A9E5EWV6-F1
#
_entry.id   AF-A0A9E5EWV6-F1
#
_cell.length_a   1.000
_cell.length_b   1.000
_cell.length_c   1.000
_cell.angle_alpha   90.00
_cell.angle_beta   90.00
_cell.angle_gamma   90.00
#
_symmetry.space_group_name_H-M   'P 1'
#
loop_
_entity.id
_entity.type
_entity.pdbx_description
1 polymer ?
#
loop_
_entity_poly.entity_id
_entity_poly.type
_entity_poly.pdbx_seq_one_letter_code
_entity_poly.pdbx_strand_id
1 'polypeptide(L)'
;MNRLKYAGHSSCNECEEDVIMNKFKVYSLIWGQKMKIWHMVSLLFLGLVSSWVFGQQKAPVELKAQAVQIAPGKEEADPKTPIDGTDNSAVSLPRDNKMKSRIEAAQDYIKSGDWAEACNVLQKLLEIKEDVFAEIARKGADGKPITALVSVRTEANRLVASLPAKGLEFYKLTFNPSAGALLKQAKANSDPNILAQVMKLYLHTDPGSEAALLLGTYQLDRGNFMAASLCYEKLLDREGSEKLSPRTLFKAAYAFFQSGDTARGQKLWVMLSAKGLRELNLDGNATPLDGLKEVAIKQNRAGEMGVFDWQMFAGNVKRNAQTLHGTQVEDYHCEDE
;
A
#
# COMPACT_ATOMS: atom_id res chain seq x y z
N MET A 1 -68.25 49.81 -2.23
CA MET A 1 -67.05 49.34 -2.95
C MET A 1 -65.82 49.83 -2.20
N ASN A 2 -65.22 48.96 -1.38
CA ASN A 2 -64.16 49.31 -0.44
C ASN A 2 -62.82 49.51 -1.15
N ARG A 3 -62.21 50.69 -0.95
CA ARG A 3 -60.78 50.95 -1.17
C ARG A 3 -60.02 50.49 0.07
N LEU A 4 -59.04 49.60 -0.09
CA LEU A 4 -57.95 49.46 0.88
C LEU A 4 -56.60 49.46 0.15
N LYS A 5 -55.74 50.37 0.62
CA LYS A 5 -54.32 50.55 0.33
C LYS A 5 -53.52 49.35 0.82
N TYR A 6 -52.39 49.05 0.17
CA TYR A 6 -51.14 48.74 0.88
C TYR A 6 -49.94 49.25 0.06
N ALA A 7 -49.12 50.07 0.73
CA ALA A 7 -47.84 50.60 0.29
C ALA A 7 -46.73 49.95 1.12
N GLY A 8 -45.50 50.00 0.58
CA GLY A 8 -44.41 49.09 0.88
C GLY A 8 -43.74 49.20 2.25
N HIS A 9 -42.81 48.27 2.48
CA HIS A 9 -41.69 48.39 3.40
C HIS A 9 -40.48 47.61 2.86
N SER A 10 -39.38 48.34 2.70
CA SER A 10 -38.03 47.87 2.39
C SER A 10 -37.13 48.14 3.60
N SER A 11 -36.56 47.09 4.20
CA SER A 11 -35.60 47.09 5.32
C SER A 11 -35.21 45.62 5.55
N CYS A 12 -34.01 45.14 5.87
CA CYS A 12 -32.68 45.68 6.19
C CYS A 12 -31.79 44.41 6.26
N ASN A 13 -30.71 44.29 5.47
CA ASN A 13 -29.79 43.14 5.48
C ASN A 13 -28.41 43.51 6.05
N GLU A 14 -28.39 44.17 7.21
CA GLU A 14 -27.15 44.75 7.76
C GLU A 14 -26.97 44.46 9.27
N CYS A 15 -27.48 43.32 9.74
CA CYS A 15 -27.40 42.91 11.16
C CYS A 15 -26.76 41.54 11.40
N GLU A 16 -26.22 40.85 10.38
CA GLU A 16 -25.75 39.45 10.53
C GLU A 16 -24.22 39.31 10.64
N GLU A 17 -23.43 40.35 10.31
CA GLU A 17 -21.97 40.28 10.38
C GLU A 17 -21.38 40.57 11.78
N ASP A 18 -22.08 41.30 12.64
CA ASP A 18 -21.59 41.68 13.98
C ASP A 18 -21.62 40.53 15.02
N VAL A 19 -22.43 39.50 14.78
CA VAL A 19 -22.57 38.36 15.71
C VAL A 19 -21.40 37.37 15.56
N ILE A 20 -20.76 37.31 14.40
CA ILE A 20 -19.67 36.36 14.11
C ILE A 20 -18.32 36.89 14.66
N MET A 21 -18.11 38.20 14.65
CA MET A 21 -16.86 38.81 15.12
C MET A 21 -16.72 38.82 16.66
N ASN A 22 -17.80 38.70 17.42
CA ASN A 22 -17.75 38.68 18.88
C ASN A 22 -17.43 37.29 19.47
N LYS A 23 -17.63 36.19 18.71
CA LYS A 23 -17.28 34.83 19.16
C LYS A 23 -15.77 34.54 19.07
N PHE A 24 -15.04 35.21 18.18
CA PHE A 24 -13.59 35.03 18.03
C PHE A 24 -12.76 35.68 19.16
N LYS A 25 -13.23 36.80 19.75
CA LYS A 25 -12.52 37.47 20.85
C LYS A 25 -12.56 36.68 22.17
N VAL A 26 -13.67 35.98 22.46
CA VAL A 26 -13.85 35.21 23.70
C VAL A 26 -13.01 33.92 23.71
N TYR A 27 -12.76 33.31 22.54
CA TYR A 27 -11.95 32.07 22.47
C TYR A 27 -10.44 32.31 22.66
N SER A 28 -9.91 33.50 22.35
CA SER A 28 -8.48 33.80 22.52
C SER A 28 -8.06 34.06 23.98
N LEU A 29 -9.00 34.41 24.86
CA LEU A 29 -8.73 34.74 26.27
C LEU A 29 -8.73 33.51 27.20
N ILE A 30 -9.32 32.39 26.78
CA ILE A 30 -9.41 31.17 27.61
C ILE A 30 -8.20 30.23 27.38
N TRP A 31 -7.46 30.41 26.28
CA TRP A 31 -6.26 29.61 25.97
C TRP A 31 -4.97 30.16 26.61
N GLY A 32 -4.93 31.45 27.00
CA GLY A 32 -3.75 32.09 27.60
C GLY A 32 -3.51 31.80 29.09
N GLN A 33 -4.51 31.30 29.83
CA GLN A 33 -4.39 31.07 31.28
C GLN A 33 -4.06 29.62 31.65
N LYS A 34 -4.32 28.63 30.79
CA LYS A 34 -4.04 27.21 31.08
C LYS A 34 -2.61 26.75 30.74
N MET A 35 -1.86 27.52 29.96
CA MET A 35 -0.46 27.21 29.60
C MET A 35 0.57 27.60 30.68
N LYS A 36 0.22 28.43 31.66
CA LYS A 36 1.14 28.81 32.76
C LYS A 36 1.12 27.87 33.97
N ILE A 37 0.08 27.04 34.12
CA ILE A 37 -0.04 26.08 35.24
C ILE A 37 0.74 24.78 34.94
N TRP A 38 0.95 24.44 33.66
CA TRP A 38 1.68 23.24 33.27
C TRP A 38 3.21 23.36 33.43
N HIS A 39 3.76 24.57 33.39
CA HIS A 39 5.20 24.81 33.58
C HIS A 39 5.65 24.90 35.06
N MET A 40 4.74 25.07 36.02
CA MET A 40 5.09 25.10 37.45
C MET A 40 5.08 23.73 38.15
N VAL A 41 4.47 22.70 37.57
CA VAL A 41 4.48 21.33 38.13
C VAL A 41 5.68 20.51 37.63
N SER A 42 6.33 20.94 36.54
CA SER A 42 7.54 20.30 35.99
C SER A 42 8.84 20.65 36.73
N LEU A 43 8.82 21.57 37.70
CA LEU A 43 10.00 22.04 38.46
C LEU A 43 10.01 21.61 39.93
N LEU A 44 9.27 20.54 40.27
CA LEU A 44 9.19 19.99 41.63
C LEU A 44 9.39 18.46 41.70
N PHE A 45 10.03 17.86 40.68
CA PHE A 45 10.49 16.46 40.66
C PHE A 45 11.95 16.30 40.18
N LEU A 46 12.76 17.34 40.35
CA LEU A 46 14.21 17.32 40.18
C LEU A 46 14.86 17.61 41.55
N GLY A 47 14.98 16.56 42.37
CA GLY A 47 15.64 16.67 43.67
C GLY A 47 15.27 15.54 44.63
N LEU A 48 15.73 14.31 44.32
CA LEU A 48 15.79 13.07 45.12
C LEU A 48 15.73 11.93 44.07
N VAL A 49 16.82 11.38 43.56
CA VAL A 49 17.67 10.39 44.23
C VAL A 49 19.09 10.47 43.64
N SER A 50 20.00 11.11 44.37
CA SER A 50 21.44 10.94 44.21
C SER A 50 21.91 9.84 45.15
N SER A 51 22.31 8.70 44.58
CA SER A 51 23.23 7.67 45.12
C SER A 51 22.72 6.29 44.73
N TRP A 52 23.23 5.73 43.64
CA TRP A 52 23.59 4.31 43.48
C TRP A 52 24.40 4.23 42.17
N VAL A 53 25.70 4.54 42.28
CA VAL A 53 26.71 4.14 41.30
C VAL A 53 27.69 3.23 42.05
N PHE A 54 27.51 1.93 41.87
CA PHE A 54 28.50 0.84 41.98
C PHE A 54 27.78 -0.31 41.27
N GLY A 55 28.15 -0.72 40.06
CA GLY A 55 29.45 -1.21 39.68
C GLY A 55 29.22 -2.63 39.16
N GLN A 56 29.07 -2.80 37.85
CA GLN A 56 29.39 -4.08 37.22
C GLN A 56 30.28 -3.82 36.02
N GLN A 57 31.57 -4.04 36.29
CA GLN A 57 32.60 -4.23 35.29
C GLN A 57 32.21 -5.39 34.39
N LYS A 58 32.47 -5.18 33.09
CA LYS A 58 32.51 -6.20 32.05
C LYS A 58 33.42 -7.34 32.51
N ALA A 59 32.86 -8.52 32.72
CA ALA A 59 33.66 -9.75 32.73
C ALA A 59 33.90 -10.16 31.26
N PRO A 60 35.15 -10.41 30.84
CA PRO A 60 35.41 -11.01 29.54
C PRO A 60 34.90 -12.46 29.55
N VAL A 61 33.98 -12.79 28.65
CA VAL A 61 33.62 -14.17 28.38
C VAL A 61 34.81 -14.80 27.66
N GLU A 62 35.58 -15.59 28.39
CA GLU A 62 36.60 -16.48 27.87
C GLU A 62 35.92 -17.52 26.97
N LEU A 63 35.96 -17.32 25.65
CA LEU A 63 35.65 -18.39 24.70
C LEU A 63 36.73 -19.46 24.84
N LYS A 64 36.47 -20.48 25.65
CA LYS A 64 37.19 -21.75 25.54
C LYS A 64 36.78 -22.39 24.21
N ALA A 65 37.61 -22.17 23.20
CA ALA A 65 37.61 -22.96 21.99
C ALA A 65 37.92 -24.41 22.35
N GLN A 66 36.90 -25.24 22.47
CA GLN A 66 37.10 -26.69 22.36
C GLN A 66 37.29 -27.01 20.88
N ALA A 67 38.55 -27.20 20.51
CA ALA A 67 38.92 -27.81 19.25
C ALA A 67 38.36 -29.24 19.22
N VAL A 68 37.28 -29.43 18.45
CA VAL A 68 36.88 -30.77 18.03
C VAL A 68 37.91 -31.23 17.00
N GLN A 69 38.70 -32.21 17.41
CA GLN A 69 39.67 -32.89 16.57
C GLN A 69 38.92 -33.60 15.42
N ILE A 70 39.22 -33.22 14.19
CA ILE A 70 38.80 -33.98 13.00
C ILE A 70 39.85 -35.09 12.82
N ALA A 71 39.46 -36.32 13.14
CA ALA A 71 40.11 -37.53 12.66
C ALA A 71 39.20 -38.19 11.59
N PRO A 72 39.78 -38.91 10.60
CA PRO A 72 39.18 -39.05 9.28
C PRO A 72 38.23 -40.24 9.16
N GLY A 73 37.23 -40.07 8.28
CA GLY A 73 36.68 -41.11 7.42
C GLY A 73 35.78 -42.17 8.07
N LYS A 74 34.47 -42.02 7.89
CA LYS A 74 33.58 -43.13 7.52
C LYS A 74 32.47 -42.62 6.61
N GLU A 75 32.54 -43.09 5.38
CA GLU A 75 31.55 -42.95 4.32
C GLU A 75 30.34 -43.81 4.71
N GLU A 76 29.19 -43.18 5.00
CA GLU A 76 27.94 -43.87 5.29
C GLU A 76 26.82 -43.38 4.36
N ALA A 77 26.60 -44.23 3.36
CA ALA A 77 25.41 -44.49 2.56
C ALA A 77 24.25 -43.47 2.56
N ASP A 78 24.04 -42.92 1.36
CA ASP A 78 22.83 -42.28 0.86
C ASP A 78 21.56 -43.14 1.09
N PRO A 79 20.54 -42.66 1.84
CA PRO A 79 19.24 -43.29 1.83
C PRO A 79 18.50 -42.83 0.57
N LYS A 80 18.56 -43.69 -0.46
CA LYS A 80 17.68 -43.64 -1.64
C LYS A 80 16.24 -43.41 -1.19
N THR A 81 15.74 -42.20 -1.40
CA THR A 81 14.32 -41.89 -1.27
C THR A 81 13.60 -42.56 -2.44
N PRO A 82 12.53 -43.34 -2.22
CA PRO A 82 11.73 -43.85 -3.32
C PRO A 82 11.15 -42.68 -4.11
N ILE A 83 11.46 -42.65 -5.42
CA ILE A 83 10.82 -41.75 -6.37
C ILE A 83 9.39 -42.26 -6.55
N ASP A 84 8.44 -41.65 -5.84
CA ASP A 84 7.02 -41.81 -6.15
C ASP A 84 6.74 -41.04 -7.44
N GLY A 85 6.33 -41.78 -8.47
CA GLY A 85 6.28 -41.32 -9.85
C GLY A 85 4.99 -40.57 -10.18
N THR A 86 4.85 -39.33 -9.72
CA THR A 86 3.78 -38.42 -10.20
C THR A 86 4.24 -36.99 -10.51
N ASP A 87 5.53 -36.80 -10.80
CA ASP A 87 6.12 -35.49 -11.06
C ASP A 87 6.21 -35.23 -12.58
N ASN A 88 5.14 -34.75 -13.22
CA ASN A 88 5.17 -34.31 -14.63
C ASN A 88 5.90 -32.95 -14.83
N SER A 89 6.86 -32.62 -13.98
CA SER A 89 7.64 -31.38 -14.05
C SER A 89 9.11 -31.71 -14.33
N ALA A 90 9.57 -31.42 -15.56
CA ALA A 90 10.96 -31.56 -16.00
C ALA A 90 11.98 -30.66 -15.27
N VAL A 91 11.56 -29.99 -14.19
CA VAL A 91 12.36 -29.11 -13.35
C VAL A 91 12.16 -29.55 -11.90
N SER A 92 13.19 -30.17 -11.31
CA SER A 92 13.23 -30.49 -9.88
C SER A 92 13.58 -29.21 -9.11
N LEU A 93 12.59 -28.62 -8.45
CA LEU A 93 12.80 -27.46 -7.59
C LEU A 93 13.25 -27.93 -6.18
N PRO A 94 14.27 -27.32 -5.56
CA PRO A 94 14.71 -27.69 -4.22
C PRO A 94 13.56 -27.64 -3.21
N ARG A 95 13.31 -28.76 -2.51
CA ARG A 95 12.25 -28.89 -1.51
C ARG A 95 12.75 -28.39 -0.16
N ASP A 96 12.24 -27.26 0.31
CA ASP A 96 12.56 -26.75 1.65
C ASP A 96 11.55 -27.23 2.71
N ASN A 97 11.86 -28.39 3.31
CA ASN A 97 11.07 -28.96 4.41
C ASN A 97 10.93 -28.00 5.61
N LYS A 98 11.90 -27.10 5.83
CA LYS A 98 11.87 -26.15 6.95
C LYS A 98 10.82 -25.07 6.74
N MET A 99 10.61 -24.60 5.51
CA MET A 99 9.57 -23.60 5.23
C MET A 99 8.17 -24.20 5.35
N LYS A 100 7.99 -25.45 4.89
CA LYS A 100 6.76 -26.20 5.12
C LYS A 100 6.42 -26.28 6.61
N SER A 101 7.36 -26.73 7.45
CA SER A 101 7.14 -26.82 8.90
C SER A 101 6.83 -25.47 9.55
N ARG A 102 7.42 -24.36 9.08
CA ARG A 102 7.10 -23.02 9.57
C ARG A 102 5.67 -22.58 9.22
N ILE A 103 5.21 -22.90 8.02
CA ILE A 103 3.83 -22.63 7.60
C ILE A 103 2.85 -23.46 8.44
N GLU A 104 3.13 -24.74 8.64
CA GLU A 104 2.31 -25.64 9.48
C GLU A 104 2.26 -25.15 10.93
N ALA A 105 3.41 -24.75 11.50
CA ALA A 105 3.46 -24.17 12.84
C ALA A 105 2.62 -22.89 12.95
N ALA A 106 2.70 -21.98 11.96
CA ALA A 106 1.86 -20.78 11.93
C ALA A 106 0.35 -21.14 11.91
N GLN A 107 -0.04 -22.16 11.14
CA GLN A 107 -1.43 -22.62 11.12
C GLN A 107 -1.88 -23.17 12.47
N ASP A 108 -1.01 -23.89 13.19
CA ASP A 108 -1.32 -24.43 14.51
C ASP A 108 -1.41 -23.33 15.59
N TYR A 109 -0.56 -22.30 15.53
CA TYR A 109 -0.71 -21.11 16.36
C TYR A 109 -2.03 -20.36 16.08
N ILE A 110 -2.42 -20.25 14.80
CA ILE A 110 -3.73 -19.66 14.43
C ILE A 110 -4.89 -20.47 15.01
N LYS A 111 -4.83 -21.81 14.91
CA LYS A 111 -5.88 -22.70 15.45
C LYS A 111 -6.00 -22.61 16.98
N SER A 112 -4.87 -22.50 17.67
CA SER A 112 -4.82 -22.37 19.13
C SER A 112 -5.10 -20.95 19.63
N GLY A 113 -5.15 -19.96 18.74
CA GLY A 113 -5.38 -18.56 19.09
C GLY A 113 -4.16 -17.86 19.69
N ASP A 114 -2.96 -18.43 19.53
CA ASP A 114 -1.69 -17.82 19.91
C ASP A 114 -1.27 -16.79 18.86
N TRP A 115 -1.86 -15.59 18.95
CA TRP A 115 -1.62 -14.54 17.96
C TRP A 115 -0.19 -14.01 17.97
N ALA A 116 0.50 -14.07 19.12
CA ALA A 116 1.87 -13.59 19.24
C ALA A 116 2.81 -14.43 18.36
N GLU A 117 2.79 -15.75 18.53
CA GLU A 117 3.63 -16.64 17.74
C GLU A 117 3.16 -16.76 16.30
N ALA A 118 1.85 -16.82 16.05
CA ALA A 118 1.31 -16.83 14.69
C ALA A 118 1.79 -15.63 13.88
N CYS A 119 1.61 -14.41 14.39
CA CYS A 119 1.98 -13.18 13.69
C CYS A 119 3.50 -13.05 13.52
N ASN A 120 4.29 -13.44 14.52
CA ASN A 120 5.75 -13.44 14.48
C ASN A 120 6.30 -14.39 13.39
N VAL A 121 5.79 -15.62 13.34
CA VAL A 121 6.20 -16.59 12.32
C VAL A 121 5.79 -16.12 10.92
N LEU A 122 4.55 -15.67 10.75
CA LEU A 122 4.07 -15.18 9.46
C LEU A 122 4.87 -13.98 8.95
N GLN A 123 5.19 -13.01 9.82
CA GLN A 123 5.99 -11.86 9.43
C GLN A 123 7.41 -12.27 8.99
N LYS A 124 8.06 -13.18 9.72
CA LYS A 124 9.38 -13.71 9.33
C LYS A 124 9.36 -14.43 7.99
N LEU A 125 8.25 -15.09 7.64
CA LEU A 125 8.07 -15.70 6.32
C LEU A 125 7.91 -14.66 5.21
N LEU A 126 7.25 -13.52 5.48
CA LEU A 126 7.13 -12.42 4.54
C LEU A 126 8.49 -11.73 4.27
N GLU A 127 9.33 -11.64 5.30
CA GLU A 127 10.63 -10.96 5.28
C GLU A 127 11.78 -11.78 4.67
N ILE A 128 11.53 -13.02 4.23
CA ILE A 128 12.56 -13.81 3.53
C ILE A 128 13.01 -13.05 2.28
N LYS A 129 14.33 -12.90 2.12
CA LYS A 129 14.98 -12.13 1.06
C LYS A 129 14.53 -12.56 -0.33
N GLU A 130 14.55 -13.87 -0.57
CA GLU A 130 14.16 -14.49 -1.84
C GLU A 130 12.90 -15.32 -1.63
N ASP A 131 12.03 -15.40 -2.65
CA ASP A 131 10.86 -16.28 -2.52
C ASP A 131 11.31 -17.74 -2.60
N VAL A 132 10.77 -18.56 -1.72
CA VAL A 132 11.04 -20.00 -1.68
C VAL A 132 9.72 -20.72 -1.88
N PHE A 133 9.75 -21.90 -2.47
CA PHE A 133 8.56 -22.71 -2.69
C PHE A 133 8.53 -23.87 -1.69
N ALA A 134 7.34 -24.15 -1.16
CA ALA A 134 7.10 -25.26 -0.25
C ALA A 134 5.85 -26.04 -0.69
N GLU A 135 5.88 -27.36 -0.47
CA GLU A 135 4.75 -28.24 -0.71
C GLU A 135 3.75 -28.14 0.45
N ILE A 136 2.58 -27.58 0.19
CA ILE A 136 1.53 -27.36 1.19
C ILE A 136 0.30 -28.19 0.84
N ALA A 137 -0.23 -28.90 1.83
CA ALA A 137 -1.50 -29.62 1.68
C ALA A 137 -2.66 -28.62 1.54
N ARG A 138 -3.38 -28.71 0.44
CA ARG A 138 -4.59 -27.92 0.15
C ARG A 138 -5.75 -28.85 -0.11
N LYS A 139 -6.98 -28.34 0.02
CA LYS A 139 -8.17 -29.05 -0.46
C LYS A 139 -8.35 -28.73 -1.94
N GLY A 140 -8.37 -29.76 -2.78
CA GLY A 140 -8.73 -29.64 -4.20
C GLY A 140 -10.21 -29.30 -4.37
N ALA A 141 -10.64 -29.03 -5.60
CA ALA A 141 -12.04 -28.72 -5.92
C ALA A 141 -13.01 -29.81 -5.44
N ASP A 142 -12.55 -31.05 -5.44
CA ASP A 142 -13.24 -32.26 -5.04
C ASP A 142 -13.15 -32.54 -3.52
N GLY A 143 -12.60 -31.61 -2.74
CA GLY A 143 -12.44 -31.71 -1.28
C GLY A 143 -11.32 -32.64 -0.82
N LYS A 144 -10.68 -33.38 -1.74
CA LYS A 144 -9.53 -34.25 -1.47
C LYS A 144 -8.28 -33.43 -1.17
N PRO A 145 -7.40 -33.88 -0.27
CA PRO A 145 -6.11 -33.24 -0.05
C PRO A 145 -5.24 -33.38 -1.31
N ILE A 146 -4.76 -32.25 -1.82
CA ILE A 146 -3.76 -32.16 -2.88
C ILE A 146 -2.51 -31.50 -2.31
N THR A 147 -1.34 -31.95 -2.74
CA THR A 147 -0.08 -31.25 -2.44
C THR A 147 0.14 -30.21 -3.52
N ALA A 148 0.21 -28.94 -3.13
CA ALA A 148 0.49 -27.84 -4.05
C ALA A 148 1.86 -27.24 -3.72
N LEU A 149 2.72 -27.11 -4.72
CA LEU A 149 3.95 -26.33 -4.60
C LEU A 149 3.60 -24.84 -4.67
N VAL A 150 3.82 -24.11 -3.58
CA VAL A 150 3.39 -22.71 -3.44
C VAL A 150 4.52 -21.82 -2.93
N SER A 151 4.51 -20.56 -3.35
CA SER A 151 5.38 -19.53 -2.79
C SER A 151 5.10 -19.36 -1.30
N VAL A 152 6.14 -19.44 -0.49
CA VAL A 152 6.08 -19.29 0.97
C VAL A 152 5.57 -17.91 1.34
N ARG A 153 6.01 -16.87 0.62
CA ARG A 153 5.54 -15.50 0.87
C ARG A 153 4.06 -15.34 0.53
N THR A 154 3.63 -15.93 -0.58
CA THR A 154 2.24 -15.89 -1.01
C THR A 154 1.34 -16.60 0.00
N GLU A 155 1.76 -17.76 0.51
CA GLU A 155 1.03 -18.51 1.50
C GLU A 155 1.00 -17.78 2.86
N ALA A 156 2.10 -17.19 3.30
CA ALA A 156 2.13 -16.37 4.51
C ALA A 156 1.17 -15.16 4.40
N ASN A 157 1.18 -14.45 3.28
CA ASN A 157 0.26 -13.33 3.04
C ASN A 157 -1.20 -13.79 3.05
N ARG A 158 -1.50 -14.95 2.44
CA ARG A 158 -2.84 -15.57 2.47
C ARG A 158 -3.26 -15.90 3.90
N LEU A 159 -2.35 -16.44 4.72
CA LEU A 159 -2.63 -16.78 6.11
C LEU A 159 -2.93 -15.52 6.95
N VAL A 160 -2.14 -14.45 6.79
CA VAL A 160 -2.43 -13.15 7.45
C VAL A 160 -3.80 -12.62 7.03
N ALA A 161 -4.13 -12.68 5.74
CA ALA A 161 -5.44 -12.25 5.22
C ALA A 161 -6.60 -13.08 5.79
N SER A 162 -6.36 -14.34 6.16
CA SER A 162 -7.36 -15.26 6.71
C SER A 162 -7.45 -15.25 8.24
N LEU A 163 -6.65 -14.41 8.92
CA LEU A 163 -6.72 -14.29 10.38
C LEU A 163 -8.12 -13.84 10.83
N PRO A 164 -8.65 -14.41 11.93
CA PRO A 164 -9.83 -13.86 12.58
C PRO A 164 -9.61 -12.40 13.01
N ALA A 165 -10.69 -11.64 13.21
CA ALA A 165 -10.62 -10.21 13.54
C ALA A 165 -9.63 -9.90 14.68
N LYS A 166 -9.62 -10.70 15.76
CA LYS A 166 -8.69 -10.56 16.89
C LYS A 166 -7.21 -10.74 16.48
N GLY A 167 -6.93 -11.74 15.64
CA GLY A 167 -5.57 -11.99 15.15
C GLY A 167 -5.10 -10.88 14.21
N LEU A 168 -6.00 -10.38 13.35
CA LEU A 168 -5.68 -9.26 12.47
C LEU A 168 -5.44 -7.95 13.24
N GLU A 169 -6.23 -7.68 14.29
CA GLU A 169 -6.02 -6.55 15.19
C GLU A 169 -4.67 -6.64 15.90
N PHE A 170 -4.31 -7.82 16.41
CA PHE A 170 -3.00 -8.07 17.00
C PHE A 170 -1.86 -7.85 15.99
N TYR A 171 -2.01 -8.38 14.76
CA TYR A 171 -1.04 -8.20 13.69
C TYR A 171 -0.82 -6.70 13.38
N LYS A 172 -1.90 -5.93 13.26
CA LYS A 172 -1.84 -4.48 13.05
C LYS A 172 -1.15 -3.77 14.20
N LEU A 173 -1.54 -4.05 15.45
CA LEU A 173 -0.94 -3.44 16.62
C LEU A 173 0.58 -3.68 16.68
N THR A 174 1.01 -4.89 16.34
CA THR A 174 2.41 -5.30 16.38
C THR A 174 3.24 -4.65 15.28
N PHE A 175 2.73 -4.57 14.05
CA PHE A 175 3.53 -4.20 12.88
C PHE A 175 3.25 -2.80 12.29
N ASN A 176 2.18 -2.12 12.71
CA ASN A 176 1.91 -0.73 12.32
C ASN A 176 3.12 0.21 12.59
N PRO A 177 3.85 0.13 13.73
CA PRO A 177 5.00 1.01 13.97
C PRO A 177 6.12 0.85 12.93
N SER A 178 6.53 -0.39 12.65
CA SER A 178 7.59 -0.70 11.67
C SER A 178 7.17 -0.32 10.25
N ALA A 179 5.94 -0.67 9.86
CA ALA A 179 5.38 -0.31 8.56
C ALA A 179 5.25 1.22 8.40
N GLY A 180 4.84 1.92 9.46
CA GLY A 180 4.69 3.37 9.48
C GLY A 180 6.02 4.10 9.35
N ALA A 181 7.09 3.60 9.99
CA ALA A 181 8.43 4.14 9.84
C ALA A 181 8.93 4.02 8.39
N LEU A 182 8.77 2.86 7.77
CA LEU A 182 9.15 2.64 6.36
C LEU A 182 8.30 3.46 5.39
N LEU A 183 6.99 3.57 5.62
CA LEU A 183 6.12 4.40 4.80
C LEU A 183 6.50 5.88 4.88
N LYS A 184 6.83 6.38 6.08
CA LYS A 184 7.31 7.74 6.27
C LYS A 184 8.61 7.98 5.49
N GLN A 185 9.53 7.03 5.50
CA GLN A 185 10.76 7.08 4.69
C GLN A 185 10.44 7.09 3.19
N ALA A 186 9.54 6.23 2.73
CA ALA A 186 9.12 6.17 1.33
C ALA A 186 8.55 7.52 0.85
N LYS A 187 7.69 8.15 1.65
CA LYS A 187 7.09 9.46 1.37
C LYS A 187 8.13 10.57 1.37
N ALA A 188 9.03 10.60 2.36
CA ALA A 188 10.09 11.61 2.46
C ALA A 188 11.04 11.57 1.25
N ASN A 189 11.35 10.37 0.76
CA ASN A 189 12.28 10.19 -0.35
C ASN A 189 11.59 10.12 -1.73
N SER A 190 10.26 10.15 -1.77
CA SER A 190 9.47 9.85 -2.99
C SER A 190 9.90 8.55 -3.67
N ASP A 191 10.24 7.51 -2.88
CA ASP A 191 10.83 6.27 -3.38
C ASP A 191 9.77 5.17 -3.56
N PRO A 192 9.39 4.82 -4.81
CA PRO A 192 8.41 3.78 -5.07
C PRO A 192 8.89 2.37 -4.69
N ASN A 193 10.21 2.14 -4.57
CA ASN A 193 10.74 0.83 -4.16
C ASN A 193 10.45 0.56 -2.68
N ILE A 194 10.56 1.60 -1.84
CA ILE A 194 10.20 1.48 -0.43
C ILE A 194 8.69 1.30 -0.29
N LEU A 195 7.86 1.99 -1.11
CA LEU A 195 6.42 1.73 -1.15
C LEU A 195 6.11 0.26 -1.51
N ALA A 196 6.79 -0.28 -2.52
CA ALA A 196 6.66 -1.68 -2.90
C ALA A 196 7.09 -2.64 -1.77
N GLN A 197 8.15 -2.30 -1.03
CA GLN A 197 8.58 -3.06 0.13
C GLN A 197 7.53 -3.05 1.25
N VAL A 198 6.98 -1.87 1.60
CA VAL A 198 5.93 -1.74 2.61
C VAL A 198 4.69 -2.54 2.21
N MET A 199 4.24 -2.41 0.96
CA MET A 199 3.11 -3.18 0.44
C MET A 199 3.39 -4.69 0.50
N LYS A 200 4.59 -5.13 0.11
CA LYS A 200 4.98 -6.55 0.10
C LYS A 200 5.02 -7.16 1.50
N LEU A 201 5.55 -6.44 2.48
CA LEU A 201 5.82 -6.98 3.82
C LEU A 201 4.69 -6.73 4.82
N TYR A 202 3.93 -5.66 4.63
CA TYR A 202 2.99 -5.16 5.64
C TYR A 202 1.61 -4.89 5.04
N LEU A 203 1.21 -5.55 3.94
CA LEU A 203 -0.04 -5.31 3.22
C LEU A 203 -1.27 -5.17 4.13
N HIS A 204 -1.34 -5.94 5.21
CA HIS A 204 -2.49 -6.00 6.14
C HIS A 204 -2.42 -5.00 7.30
N THR A 205 -1.43 -4.12 7.31
CA THR A 205 -1.29 -2.98 8.24
C THR A 205 -1.86 -1.70 7.63
N ASP A 206 -2.21 -0.69 8.42
CA ASP A 206 -2.75 0.56 7.86
C ASP A 206 -1.74 1.28 6.94
N PRO A 207 -0.44 1.37 7.28
CA PRO A 207 0.58 1.85 6.35
C PRO A 207 0.73 0.98 5.09
N GLY A 208 0.43 -0.32 5.17
CA GLY A 208 0.46 -1.24 4.03
C GLY A 208 -0.56 -0.95 2.94
N SER A 209 -1.82 -0.67 3.31
CA SER A 209 -2.85 -0.30 2.32
C SER A 209 -2.56 1.08 1.75
N GLU A 210 -2.08 2.01 2.58
CA GLU A 210 -1.68 3.32 2.10
C GLU A 210 -0.52 3.21 1.10
N ALA A 211 0.49 2.38 1.39
CA ALA A 211 1.58 2.10 0.46
C ALA A 211 1.08 1.49 -0.86
N ALA A 212 0.13 0.55 -0.82
CA ALA A 212 -0.47 -0.04 -2.01
C ALA A 212 -1.21 1.00 -2.86
N LEU A 213 -1.98 1.89 -2.22
CA LEU A 213 -2.69 2.98 -2.89
C LEU A 213 -1.73 3.99 -3.54
N LEU A 214 -0.68 4.38 -2.83
CA LEU A 214 0.32 5.32 -3.32
C LEU A 214 1.15 4.70 -4.45
N LEU A 215 1.58 3.46 -4.32
CA LEU A 215 2.31 2.76 -5.37
C LEU A 215 1.44 2.55 -6.61
N GLY A 216 0.19 2.13 -6.43
CA GLY A 216 -0.76 1.98 -7.54
C GLY A 216 -0.98 3.29 -8.28
N THR A 217 -1.13 4.39 -7.54
CA THR A 217 -1.24 5.74 -8.13
C THR A 217 0.05 6.13 -8.87
N TYR A 218 1.22 5.92 -8.25
CA TYR A 218 2.52 6.20 -8.87
C TYR A 218 2.70 5.45 -10.19
N GLN A 219 2.35 4.16 -10.23
CA GLN A 219 2.43 3.35 -11.45
C GLN A 219 1.42 3.81 -12.50
N LEU A 220 0.21 4.17 -12.09
CA LEU A 220 -0.84 4.70 -12.96
C LEU A 220 -0.38 5.98 -13.66
N ASP A 221 0.17 6.92 -12.90
CA ASP A 221 0.66 8.21 -13.41
C ASP A 221 1.84 8.06 -14.38
N ARG A 222 2.55 6.93 -14.32
CA ARG A 222 3.64 6.55 -15.24
C ARG A 222 3.17 5.74 -16.45
N GLY A 223 1.87 5.43 -16.54
CA GLY A 223 1.31 4.60 -17.60
C GLY A 223 1.60 3.11 -17.45
N ASN A 224 2.12 2.67 -16.31
CA ASN A 224 2.37 1.26 -16.02
C ASN A 224 1.08 0.58 -15.55
N PHE A 225 0.09 0.49 -16.44
CA PHE A 225 -1.28 0.10 -16.10
C PHE A 225 -1.39 -1.30 -15.49
N MET A 226 -0.58 -2.27 -15.95
CA MET A 226 -0.54 -3.62 -15.37
C MET A 226 0.01 -3.61 -13.94
N ALA A 227 1.07 -2.85 -13.67
CA ALA A 227 1.60 -2.75 -12.31
C ALA A 227 0.61 -2.02 -11.37
N ALA A 228 -0.07 -1.00 -11.88
CA ALA A 228 -1.12 -0.29 -11.14
C ALA A 228 -2.30 -1.22 -10.82
N SER A 229 -2.77 -2.01 -11.80
CA SER A 229 -3.90 -2.93 -11.60
C SER A 229 -3.61 -3.98 -10.53
N LEU A 230 -2.39 -4.53 -10.50
CA LEU A 230 -1.96 -5.45 -9.44
C LEU A 230 -1.96 -4.80 -8.05
N CYS A 231 -1.55 -3.54 -7.93
CA CYS A 231 -1.59 -2.82 -6.65
C CYS A 231 -3.04 -2.62 -6.17
N TYR A 232 -3.94 -2.23 -7.08
CA TYR A 232 -5.35 -2.05 -6.76
C TYR A 232 -6.07 -3.37 -6.49
N GLU A 233 -5.70 -4.46 -7.16
CA GLU A 233 -6.19 -5.82 -6.87
C GLU A 233 -5.89 -6.19 -5.41
N LYS A 234 -4.64 -5.98 -4.95
CA LYS A 234 -4.29 -6.25 -3.54
C LYS A 234 -5.10 -5.43 -2.55
N LEU A 235 -5.40 -4.18 -2.88
CA LEU A 235 -6.20 -3.30 -2.02
C LEU A 235 -7.68 -3.75 -1.99
N LEU A 236 -8.22 -4.15 -3.14
CA LEU A 236 -9.58 -4.69 -3.27
C LEU A 236 -9.73 -6.02 -2.52
N ASP A 237 -8.76 -6.92 -2.65
CA ASP A 237 -8.75 -8.22 -1.97
C ASP A 237 -8.72 -8.05 -0.44
N ARG A 238 -8.05 -7.00 0.05
CA ARG A 238 -7.93 -6.73 1.48
C ARG A 238 -9.18 -6.05 2.06
N GLU A 239 -9.61 -4.94 1.48
CA GLU A 239 -10.60 -4.06 2.11
C GLU A 239 -12.02 -4.25 1.56
N GLY A 240 -12.13 -4.83 0.37
CA GLY A 240 -13.35 -4.86 -0.41
C GLY A 240 -13.61 -3.50 -1.09
N SER A 241 -14.27 -3.55 -2.25
CA SER A 241 -14.62 -2.36 -3.04
C SER A 241 -15.46 -1.33 -2.27
N GLU A 242 -16.28 -1.79 -1.33
CA GLU A 242 -17.21 -0.91 -0.60
C GLU A 242 -16.50 0.13 0.26
N LYS A 243 -15.38 -0.26 0.88
CA LYS A 243 -14.59 0.60 1.78
C LYS A 243 -13.68 1.57 1.01
N LEU A 244 -13.43 1.31 -0.27
CA LEU A 244 -12.56 2.16 -1.06
C LEU A 244 -13.25 3.45 -1.47
N SER A 245 -12.47 4.53 -1.49
CA SER A 245 -12.95 5.83 -1.95
C SER A 245 -13.40 5.74 -3.42
N PRO A 246 -14.40 6.54 -3.85
CA PRO A 246 -14.80 6.62 -5.24
C PRO A 246 -13.63 6.92 -6.19
N ARG A 247 -12.70 7.78 -5.76
CA ARG A 247 -11.50 8.12 -6.53
C ARG A 247 -10.57 6.92 -6.69
N THR A 248 -10.41 6.10 -5.65
CA THR A 248 -9.62 4.87 -5.71
C THR A 248 -10.28 3.85 -6.64
N LEU A 249 -11.60 3.67 -6.56
CA LEU A 249 -12.34 2.76 -7.44
C LEU A 249 -12.24 3.18 -8.91
N PHE A 250 -12.34 4.49 -9.18
CA PHE A 250 -12.14 5.02 -10.53
C PHE A 250 -10.72 4.72 -11.05
N LYS A 251 -9.68 5.04 -10.26
CA LYS A 251 -8.29 4.75 -10.63
C LYS A 251 -8.05 3.25 -10.89
N ALA A 252 -8.63 2.39 -10.04
CA ALA A 252 -8.57 0.95 -10.22
C ALA A 252 -9.26 0.50 -11.52
N ALA A 253 -10.50 0.93 -11.74
CA ALA A 253 -11.24 0.61 -12.97
C ALA A 253 -10.49 1.07 -14.22
N TYR A 254 -9.95 2.29 -14.21
CA TYR A 254 -9.10 2.82 -15.28
C TYR A 254 -7.87 1.93 -15.50
N ALA A 255 -7.13 1.57 -14.45
CA ALA A 255 -5.97 0.68 -14.56
C ALA A 255 -6.34 -0.71 -15.17
N PHE A 256 -7.50 -1.28 -14.81
CA PHE A 256 -7.97 -2.55 -15.38
C PHE A 256 -8.35 -2.42 -16.85
N PHE A 257 -9.08 -1.37 -17.26
CA PHE A 257 -9.39 -1.14 -18.67
C PHE A 257 -8.13 -0.98 -19.52
N GLN A 258 -7.17 -0.18 -19.04
CA GLN A 258 -5.93 0.10 -19.75
C GLN A 258 -4.93 -1.07 -19.75
N SER A 259 -5.01 -1.98 -18.78
CA SER A 259 -4.24 -3.23 -18.77
C SER A 259 -4.90 -4.37 -19.56
N GLY A 260 -6.12 -4.16 -20.07
CA GLY A 260 -6.85 -5.11 -20.90
C GLY A 260 -7.85 -6.01 -20.16
N ASP A 261 -7.91 -5.96 -18.82
CA ASP A 261 -8.90 -6.68 -18.02
C ASP A 261 -10.21 -5.88 -17.95
N THR A 262 -10.89 -5.82 -19.09
CA THR A 262 -12.13 -5.06 -19.24
C THR A 262 -13.26 -5.61 -18.37
N ALA A 263 -13.25 -6.91 -18.06
CA ALA A 263 -14.25 -7.54 -17.20
C ALA A 263 -14.17 -7.01 -15.77
N ARG A 264 -12.97 -6.99 -15.16
CA ARG A 264 -12.80 -6.40 -13.82
C ARG A 264 -13.00 -4.89 -13.84
N GLY A 265 -12.52 -4.20 -14.87
CA GLY A 265 -12.76 -2.76 -15.07
C GLY A 265 -14.25 -2.43 -15.06
N GLN A 266 -15.05 -3.15 -15.85
CA GLN A 266 -16.50 -2.98 -15.91
C GLN A 266 -17.19 -3.29 -14.58
N LYS A 267 -16.75 -4.35 -13.88
CA LYS A 267 -17.28 -4.71 -12.56
C LYS A 267 -17.07 -3.57 -11.55
N LEU A 268 -15.87 -3.01 -11.49
CA LEU A 268 -15.56 -1.88 -10.62
C LEU A 268 -16.29 -0.60 -11.01
N TRP A 269 -16.48 -0.38 -12.32
CA TRP A 269 -17.29 0.73 -12.80
C TRP A 269 -18.72 0.66 -12.29
N VAL A 270 -19.35 -0.53 -12.35
CA VAL A 270 -20.71 -0.73 -11.80
C VAL A 270 -20.73 -0.42 -10.30
N MET A 271 -19.74 -0.87 -9.54
CA MET A 271 -19.64 -0.58 -8.11
C MET A 271 -19.44 0.92 -7.83
N LEU A 272 -18.66 1.62 -8.65
CA LEU A 272 -18.48 3.07 -8.55
C LEU A 272 -19.80 3.80 -8.82
N SER A 273 -20.50 3.46 -9.91
CA SER A 273 -21.80 4.05 -10.26
C SER A 273 -22.87 3.77 -9.20
N ALA A 274 -22.84 2.60 -8.57
CA ALA A 274 -23.75 2.24 -7.48
C ALA A 274 -23.63 3.15 -6.25
N LYS A 275 -22.50 3.87 -6.08
CA LYS A 275 -22.35 4.89 -5.03
C LYS A 275 -23.16 6.17 -5.27
N GLY A 276 -23.87 6.28 -6.41
CA GLY A 276 -24.83 7.36 -6.68
C GLY A 276 -24.21 8.73 -6.97
N LEU A 277 -22.93 8.78 -7.34
CA LEU A 277 -22.22 10.02 -7.66
C LEU A 277 -22.51 10.46 -9.09
N ARG A 278 -22.78 11.75 -9.28
CA ARG A 278 -22.89 12.36 -10.63
C ARG A 278 -21.52 12.80 -11.16
N GLU A 279 -20.68 13.29 -10.26
CA GLU A 279 -19.37 13.84 -10.56
C GLU A 279 -18.32 13.27 -9.61
N LEU A 280 -17.09 13.16 -10.09
CA LEU A 280 -15.93 12.78 -9.30
C LEU A 280 -14.95 13.94 -9.28
N ASN A 281 -14.53 14.34 -8.08
CA ASN A 281 -13.48 15.34 -7.94
C ASN A 281 -12.11 14.69 -8.21
N LEU A 282 -11.50 15.10 -9.33
CA LEU A 282 -10.14 14.74 -9.71
C LEU A 282 -9.26 15.98 -9.59
N ASP A 283 -8.45 16.01 -8.53
CA ASP A 283 -7.44 17.06 -8.29
C ASP A 283 -7.99 18.50 -8.33
N GLY A 284 -9.18 18.70 -7.77
CA GLY A 284 -9.84 20.00 -7.67
C GLY A 284 -10.92 20.24 -8.72
N ASN A 285 -10.98 19.42 -9.76
CA ASN A 285 -11.96 19.55 -10.84
C ASN A 285 -13.07 18.51 -10.73
N ALA A 286 -14.33 18.98 -10.65
CA ALA A 286 -15.49 18.11 -10.68
C ALA A 286 -15.72 17.62 -12.13
N THR A 287 -15.59 16.31 -12.34
CA THR A 287 -15.74 15.69 -13.67
C THR A 287 -16.94 14.75 -13.70
N PRO A 288 -17.86 14.86 -14.68
CA PRO A 288 -19.00 13.95 -14.80
C PRO A 288 -18.57 12.49 -14.97
N LEU A 289 -19.24 11.57 -14.26
CA LEU A 289 -18.90 10.14 -14.32
C LEU A 289 -19.07 9.54 -15.72
N ASP A 290 -20.07 9.96 -16.48
CA ASP A 290 -20.30 9.42 -17.83
C ASP A 290 -19.13 9.72 -18.78
N GLY A 291 -18.63 10.95 -18.77
CA GLY A 291 -17.42 11.32 -19.52
C GLY A 291 -16.17 10.56 -19.06
N LEU A 292 -16.05 10.31 -17.75
CA LEU A 292 -14.96 9.50 -17.21
C LEU A 292 -15.03 8.03 -17.66
N LYS A 293 -16.23 7.48 -17.87
CA LYS A 293 -16.41 6.10 -18.36
C LYS A 293 -15.86 5.96 -19.76
N GLU A 294 -16.24 6.88 -20.63
CA GLU A 294 -15.79 6.89 -22.02
C GLU A 294 -14.27 7.00 -22.09
N VAL A 295 -13.69 7.91 -21.30
CA VAL A 295 -12.24 8.08 -21.19
C VAL A 295 -11.55 6.81 -20.68
N ALA A 296 -12.13 6.13 -19.69
CA ALA A 296 -11.55 4.93 -19.10
C ALA A 296 -11.64 3.71 -20.02
N ILE A 297 -12.73 3.57 -20.78
CA ILE A 297 -12.92 2.46 -21.73
C ILE A 297 -12.11 2.67 -23.01
N LYS A 298 -11.90 3.93 -23.41
CA LYS A 298 -11.11 4.26 -24.60
C LYS A 298 -9.66 3.84 -24.40
N GLN A 299 -9.40 2.59 -24.78
CA GLN A 299 -8.07 2.00 -24.73
C GLN A 299 -7.11 2.84 -25.55
N ASN A 300 -5.94 3.06 -24.97
CA ASN A 300 -4.82 3.65 -25.68
C ASN A 300 -4.25 2.60 -26.64
N ARG A 301 -4.89 2.43 -27.80
CA ARG A 301 -4.38 1.61 -28.90
C ARG A 301 -3.49 2.52 -29.76
N ALA A 302 -2.21 2.18 -29.87
CA ALA A 302 -1.35 2.77 -30.89
C ALA A 302 -1.89 2.34 -32.27
N GLY A 303 -2.68 3.19 -32.90
CA GLY A 303 -3.12 3.01 -34.28
C GLY A 303 -2.09 3.55 -35.26
N GLU A 304 -2.07 3.05 -36.50
CA GLU A 304 -1.31 3.60 -37.62
C GLU A 304 -1.72 5.07 -37.86
N MET A 305 -0.98 6.01 -37.25
CA MET A 305 -1.14 7.46 -37.43
C MET A 305 0.24 8.12 -37.58
N GLY A 306 0.31 9.14 -38.42
CA GLY A 306 1.55 9.76 -38.89
C GLY A 306 2.38 10.42 -37.78
N VAL A 307 3.67 10.66 -38.07
CA VAL A 307 4.68 11.19 -37.13
C VAL A 307 4.31 12.54 -36.48
N PHE A 308 3.33 13.26 -37.06
CA PHE A 308 2.86 14.56 -36.59
C PHE A 308 1.56 14.51 -35.76
N ASP A 309 0.91 13.34 -35.65
CA ASP A 309 -0.29 13.16 -34.87
C ASP A 309 0.02 12.72 -33.43
N TRP A 310 -0.85 13.09 -32.49
CA TRP A 310 -0.85 12.49 -31.16
C TRP A 310 -1.27 11.03 -31.29
N GLN A 311 -0.29 10.12 -31.32
CA GLN A 311 -0.51 8.68 -31.53
C GLN A 311 -1.37 7.97 -30.46
N MET A 312 -1.60 8.62 -29.32
CA MET A 312 -2.28 8.04 -28.15
C MET A 312 -3.24 9.04 -27.49
N PHE A 313 -4.46 8.60 -27.19
CA PHE A 313 -5.48 9.35 -26.44
C PHE A 313 -5.05 9.63 -24.99
N ALA A 314 -5.28 10.85 -24.50
CA ALA A 314 -4.82 11.34 -23.18
C ALA A 314 -3.28 11.30 -22.95
N GLY A 315 -2.51 10.96 -23.99
CA GLY A 315 -1.04 10.92 -23.97
C GLY A 315 -0.44 9.65 -23.34
N ASN A 316 0.62 9.16 -24.00
CA ASN A 316 1.83 8.51 -23.48
C ASN A 316 2.63 8.11 -24.74
N VAL A 317 3.91 8.41 -24.79
CA VAL A 317 4.76 8.05 -25.95
C VAL A 317 6.17 7.61 -25.53
N LYS A 318 6.43 7.62 -24.23
CA LYS A 318 7.50 8.48 -23.66
C LYS A 318 7.43 9.99 -24.07
N ARG A 319 6.34 10.44 -24.72
CA ARG A 319 5.94 11.82 -25.10
C ARG A 319 6.68 12.49 -26.27
N ASN A 320 6.04 12.58 -27.45
CA ASN A 320 5.85 13.77 -28.31
C ASN A 320 5.13 13.48 -29.65
N ALA A 321 4.29 14.42 -30.07
CA ALA A 321 4.29 14.92 -31.44
C ALA A 321 5.37 16.03 -31.52
N GLN A 322 6.15 16.10 -32.60
CA GLN A 322 7.11 17.18 -32.80
C GLN A 322 6.38 18.40 -33.37
N THR A 323 6.43 19.54 -32.66
CA THR A 323 5.95 20.81 -33.21
C THR A 323 6.98 21.34 -34.20
N LEU A 324 6.58 21.59 -35.44
CA LEU A 324 7.37 22.41 -36.36
C LEU A 324 7.53 23.78 -35.70
N HIS A 325 8.71 24.12 -35.17
CA HIS A 325 9.26 25.47 -35.02
C HIS A 325 10.59 25.38 -34.27
N GLY A 326 11.63 24.94 -34.98
CA GLY A 326 13.00 25.31 -34.66
C GLY A 326 13.35 26.51 -35.55
N THR A 327 13.36 27.70 -34.99
CA THR A 327 13.97 28.89 -35.61
C THR A 327 15.42 28.57 -35.93
N GLN A 328 15.79 28.63 -37.22
CA GLN A 328 17.18 28.84 -37.57
C GLN A 328 17.52 30.29 -37.21
N VAL A 329 18.37 30.47 -36.20
CA VAL A 329 19.19 31.68 -36.12
C VAL A 329 20.24 31.53 -37.20
N GLU A 330 19.99 32.15 -38.35
CA GLU A 330 21.02 32.41 -39.35
C GLU A 330 21.98 33.45 -38.79
N ASP A 331 23.13 32.99 -38.30
CA ASP A 331 24.34 33.79 -38.23
C ASP A 331 24.81 34.04 -39.66
N TYR A 332 24.52 35.24 -40.20
CA TYR A 332 25.30 35.79 -41.31
C TYR A 332 26.04 37.04 -40.85
N HIS A 333 27.33 36.79 -40.66
CA HIS A 333 28.48 37.68 -40.82
C HIS A 333 28.17 39.01 -41.53
N CYS A 334 28.44 40.12 -40.84
CA CYS A 334 28.69 41.40 -41.48
C CYS A 334 30.10 41.35 -42.08
N GLU A 335 30.21 41.47 -43.41
CA GLU A 335 31.47 41.89 -44.04
C GLU A 335 31.41 43.38 -44.37
N ASP A 336 32.55 44.02 -44.14
CA ASP A 336 32.84 45.44 -44.23
C ASP A 336 32.73 46.00 -45.65
N GLU A 337 32.21 47.24 -45.77
CA GLU A 337 32.69 48.26 -46.71
C GLU A 337 32.80 49.62 -46.01
#